data_AF-A0A2V7DAX5-F1
#
_entry.id   AF-A0A2V7DAX5-F1
#
_cell.length_a   1.000
_cell.length_b   1.000
_cell.length_c   1.000
_cell.angle_alpha   90.00
_cell.angle_beta   90.00
_cell.angle_gamma   90.00
#
_symmetry.space_group_name_H-M   'P 1'
#
loop_
_entity.id
_entity.type
_entity.pdbx_description
1 polymer ?
#
loop_
_entity_poly.entity_id
_entity_poly.type
_entity_poly.pdbx_seq_one_letter_code
_entity_poly.pdbx_strand_id
1 'polypeptide(L)'
;MKRIAIGVTLIVSILGLASADAQAPGKWVKLAPFPEPSEELYGAAAGGKFYVFGGLAPGWKPKALAYEFDPAANAWMKKKPMALASHHVAFTELGGKLYAFGGFVPPAAGPPAWVPVDNAWEYDPAADTWKALAPMPTRRGSPVAATVNGKIYVIGGATTHPGSTEPAVLPTRPHRSVGTVEEYDPATNTWRARSPMPTARNHAAIGVVNNKIYVIGGRVGAAFIGVASNTDVVEEYDPATDQWGAVRARMPTARSAGAWGTYGNRIYVAGGEFQNGQLMAAFRALEAYDPATNSWMTLPSMPVPRHGLAGAVVGNRLHLASGDVQSAGIQGMHLDSESHDAFEFAQ
;
A
#
# COMPACT_ATOMS: atom_id res chain seq x y z
N MET A 1 -40.27 67.80 -11.29
CA MET A 1 -38.92 67.26 -10.99
C MET A 1 -39.05 65.76 -10.74
N LYS A 2 -38.72 64.91 -11.71
CA LYS A 2 -38.66 63.44 -11.54
C LYS A 2 -37.30 62.97 -12.03
N ARG A 3 -36.54 62.38 -11.11
CA ARG A 3 -35.16 61.89 -11.32
C ARG A 3 -35.20 60.59 -12.13
N ILE A 4 -34.38 60.52 -13.18
CA ILE A 4 -34.10 59.31 -13.95
C ILE A 4 -32.99 58.57 -13.21
N ALA A 5 -33.24 57.33 -12.77
CA ALA A 5 -32.23 56.43 -12.23
C ALA A 5 -31.77 55.49 -13.35
N ILE A 6 -30.49 55.58 -13.72
CA ILE A 6 -29.83 54.67 -14.65
C ILE A 6 -29.26 53.53 -13.82
N GLY A 7 -29.81 52.32 -13.97
CA GLY A 7 -29.24 51.11 -13.38
C GLY A 7 -28.06 50.63 -14.22
N VAL A 8 -26.88 50.55 -13.62
CA VAL A 8 -25.70 49.90 -14.21
C VAL A 8 -25.63 48.49 -13.62
N THR A 9 -25.91 47.48 -14.43
CA THR A 9 -25.69 46.07 -14.07
C THR A 9 -24.25 45.72 -14.41
N LEU A 10 -23.42 45.52 -13.37
CA LEU A 10 -22.05 45.05 -13.51
C LEU A 10 -22.08 43.51 -13.62
N ILE A 11 -21.82 42.97 -14.81
CA ILE A 11 -21.59 41.53 -15.00
C ILE A 11 -20.12 41.25 -14.67
N VAL A 12 -19.87 40.68 -13.49
CA VAL A 12 -18.55 40.13 -13.14
C VAL A 12 -18.48 38.72 -13.68
N SER A 13 -17.82 38.56 -14.83
CA SER A 13 -17.49 37.24 -15.38
C SER A 13 -16.29 36.67 -14.63
N ILE A 14 -16.53 35.79 -13.66
CA ILE A 14 -15.48 34.97 -13.04
C ILE A 14 -15.14 33.86 -14.05
N LEU A 15 -14.09 34.04 -14.84
CA LEU A 15 -13.46 32.93 -15.56
C LEU A 15 -12.75 32.06 -14.52
N GLY A 16 -13.44 31.01 -14.07
CA GLY A 16 -12.79 29.89 -13.41
C GLY A 16 -11.89 29.17 -14.41
N LEU A 17 -10.58 29.27 -14.22
CA LEU A 17 -9.63 28.36 -14.87
C LEU A 17 -9.83 26.97 -14.23
N ALA A 18 -10.74 26.18 -14.79
CA ALA A 18 -10.68 24.75 -14.59
C ALA A 18 -9.42 24.26 -15.32
N SER A 19 -8.40 23.85 -14.59
CA SER A 19 -7.35 23.01 -15.16
C SER A 19 -8.02 21.74 -15.64
N ALA A 20 -8.19 21.62 -16.96
CA ALA A 20 -8.48 20.34 -17.57
C ALA A 20 -7.27 19.44 -17.28
N ASP A 21 -7.38 18.59 -16.27
CA ASP A 21 -6.38 17.57 -16.00
C ASP A 21 -6.28 16.69 -17.24
N ALA A 22 -5.23 16.90 -18.04
CA ALA A 22 -4.92 16.04 -19.16
C ALA A 22 -4.63 14.65 -18.59
N GLN A 23 -5.56 13.72 -18.79
CA GLN A 23 -5.41 12.33 -18.36
C GLN A 23 -4.21 11.72 -19.07
N ALA A 24 -3.22 11.25 -18.32
CA ALA A 24 -2.01 10.70 -18.93
C ALA A 24 -2.35 9.43 -19.74
N PRO A 25 -1.69 9.20 -20.89
CA PRO A 25 -2.03 8.10 -21.78
C PRO A 25 -1.71 6.73 -21.15
N GLY A 26 -2.58 5.76 -21.41
CA GLY A 26 -2.47 4.37 -20.95
C GLY A 26 -3.79 3.63 -21.10
N LYS A 27 -3.79 2.30 -20.95
CA LYS A 27 -5.00 1.49 -21.09
C LYS A 27 -5.03 0.32 -20.11
N TRP A 28 -6.24 -0.09 -19.73
CA TRP A 28 -6.46 -1.29 -18.94
C TRP A 28 -6.48 -2.54 -19.82
N VAL A 29 -5.81 -3.58 -19.35
CA VAL A 29 -5.77 -4.90 -19.97
C VAL A 29 -6.27 -5.92 -18.95
N LYS A 30 -7.30 -6.68 -19.31
CA LYS A 30 -7.77 -7.81 -18.50
C LYS A 30 -6.86 -9.01 -18.72
N LEU A 31 -6.42 -9.65 -17.64
CA LEU A 31 -5.53 -10.80 -17.65
C LEU A 31 -6.22 -12.03 -17.04
N ALA A 32 -5.53 -13.17 -17.00
CA ALA A 32 -6.08 -14.38 -16.39
C ALA A 32 -6.49 -14.12 -14.93
N PRO A 33 -7.70 -14.53 -14.53
CA PRO A 33 -8.23 -14.22 -13.20
C PRO A 33 -7.35 -14.82 -12.09
N PHE A 34 -7.30 -14.13 -10.96
CA PHE A 34 -6.58 -14.60 -9.79
C PHE A 34 -7.24 -15.88 -9.25
N PRO A 35 -6.51 -17.00 -9.08
CA PRO A 35 -7.15 -18.30 -8.83
C PRO A 35 -7.81 -18.46 -7.46
N GLU A 36 -7.41 -17.64 -6.48
CA GLU A 36 -7.87 -17.79 -5.10
C GLU A 36 -8.19 -16.43 -4.45
N PRO A 37 -9.30 -15.77 -4.87
CA PRO A 37 -9.67 -14.43 -4.41
C PRO A 37 -9.55 -14.24 -2.89
N SER A 38 -9.02 -13.08 -2.49
CA SER A 38 -8.83 -12.69 -1.09
C SER A 38 -8.60 -11.18 -0.98
N GLU A 39 -8.82 -10.64 0.21
CA GLU A 39 -8.28 -9.35 0.65
C GLU A 39 -6.95 -9.49 1.40
N GLU A 40 -6.34 -8.36 1.76
CA GLU A 40 -5.05 -8.29 2.45
C GLU A 40 -3.93 -9.05 1.74
N LEU A 41 -3.85 -8.79 0.43
CA LEU A 41 -2.84 -9.31 -0.47
C LEU A 41 -1.75 -8.29 -0.73
N TYR A 42 -0.53 -8.78 -0.94
CA TYR A 42 0.65 -7.96 -1.19
C TYR A 42 1.33 -8.39 -2.48
N GLY A 43 1.61 -7.40 -3.33
CA GLY A 43 2.25 -7.59 -4.61
C GLY A 43 3.74 -7.31 -4.57
N ALA A 44 4.52 -8.11 -5.29
CA ALA A 44 5.92 -7.81 -5.57
C ALA A 44 6.30 -8.27 -6.98
N ALA A 45 7.31 -7.64 -7.58
CA ALA A 45 7.84 -8.03 -8.87
C ALA A 45 9.26 -8.57 -8.70
N ALA A 46 9.58 -9.71 -9.31
CA ALA A 46 10.94 -10.25 -9.38
C ALA A 46 11.10 -11.07 -10.65
N GLY A 47 12.27 -10.98 -11.30
CA GLY A 47 12.58 -11.80 -12.49
C GLY A 47 11.57 -11.64 -13.65
N GLY A 48 10.93 -10.48 -13.79
CA GLY A 48 9.91 -10.24 -14.82
C GLY A 48 8.57 -10.94 -14.56
N LYS A 49 8.32 -11.41 -13.34
CA LYS A 49 7.07 -12.04 -12.90
C LYS A 49 6.41 -11.20 -11.81
N PHE A 50 5.10 -11.35 -11.67
CA PHE A 50 4.31 -10.71 -10.62
C PHE A 50 3.97 -11.75 -9.55
N TYR A 51 4.26 -11.47 -8.30
CA TYR A 51 3.95 -12.36 -7.18
C TYR A 51 2.88 -11.75 -6.28
N VAL A 52 2.00 -12.59 -5.78
CA VAL A 52 0.92 -12.26 -4.85
C VAL A 52 1.06 -13.10 -3.59
N PHE A 53 1.11 -12.44 -2.44
CA PHE A 53 1.25 -13.06 -1.13
C PHE A 53 0.16 -12.63 -0.15
N GLY A 54 0.02 -13.38 0.96
CA GLY A 54 -0.83 -13.00 2.09
C GLY A 54 -2.21 -13.64 2.03
N GLY A 55 -3.24 -12.81 2.06
CA GLY A 55 -4.62 -13.26 2.01
C GLY A 55 -5.22 -13.43 3.40
N LEU A 56 -6.44 -12.91 3.56
CA LEU A 56 -7.25 -13.07 4.74
C LEU A 56 -8.57 -13.74 4.36
N ALA A 57 -8.84 -14.91 4.91
CA ALA A 57 -10.10 -15.61 4.73
C ALA A 57 -11.17 -15.11 5.73
N PRO A 58 -12.47 -15.30 5.41
CA PRO A 58 -13.56 -15.03 6.33
C PRO A 58 -13.32 -15.63 7.72
N GLY A 59 -13.70 -14.86 8.75
CA GLY A 59 -13.41 -15.22 10.14
C GLY A 59 -11.97 -14.95 10.56
N TRP A 60 -11.27 -14.02 9.90
CA TRP A 60 -10.01 -13.44 10.37
C TRP A 60 -8.87 -14.46 10.37
N LYS A 61 -8.80 -15.28 9.30
CA LYS A 61 -7.85 -16.38 9.16
C LYS A 61 -6.82 -16.07 8.06
N PRO A 62 -5.55 -15.79 8.40
CA PRO A 62 -4.51 -15.60 7.39
C PRO A 62 -4.31 -16.87 6.55
N LYS A 63 -4.11 -16.71 5.23
CA LYS A 63 -4.08 -17.82 4.27
C LYS A 63 -2.67 -18.26 3.83
N ALA A 64 -1.64 -17.45 4.09
CA ALA A 64 -0.26 -17.70 3.64
C ALA A 64 -0.11 -17.89 2.12
N LEU A 65 -0.96 -17.25 1.31
CA LEU A 65 -0.95 -17.41 -0.14
C LEU A 65 0.40 -17.01 -0.72
N ALA A 66 0.78 -17.71 -1.78
CA ALA A 66 1.92 -17.41 -2.62
C ALA A 66 1.58 -17.86 -4.04
N TYR A 67 1.45 -16.91 -4.95
CA TYR A 67 1.16 -17.15 -6.36
C TYR A 67 2.12 -16.33 -7.21
N GLU A 68 2.55 -16.92 -8.32
CA GLU A 68 3.32 -16.27 -9.37
C GLU A 68 2.43 -16.13 -10.61
N PHE A 69 2.43 -14.97 -11.22
CA PHE A 69 1.86 -14.72 -12.52
C PHE A 69 2.97 -14.55 -13.55
N ASP A 70 2.87 -15.31 -14.62
CA ASP A 70 3.70 -15.17 -15.81
C ASP A 70 2.99 -14.28 -16.85
N PRO A 71 3.48 -13.04 -17.09
CA PRO A 71 2.88 -12.17 -18.09
C PRO A 71 2.98 -12.70 -19.53
N ALA A 72 3.98 -13.53 -19.85
CA ALA A 72 4.15 -14.08 -21.19
C ALA A 72 3.15 -15.21 -21.47
N ALA A 73 2.90 -16.07 -20.46
CA ALA A 73 1.92 -17.13 -20.56
C ALA A 73 0.49 -16.67 -20.23
N ASN A 74 0.33 -15.49 -19.64
CA ASN A 74 -0.92 -15.01 -19.04
C ASN A 74 -1.52 -16.08 -18.11
N ALA A 75 -0.71 -16.61 -17.20
CA ALA A 75 -1.09 -17.75 -16.36
C ALA A 75 -0.55 -17.60 -14.94
N TRP A 76 -1.32 -18.13 -13.99
CA TRP A 76 -0.96 -18.19 -12.58
C TRP A 76 -0.40 -19.57 -12.21
N MET A 77 0.59 -19.59 -11.33
CA MET A 77 1.15 -20.78 -10.71
C MET A 77 1.14 -20.61 -9.19
N LYS A 78 0.66 -21.64 -8.47
CA LYS A 78 0.75 -21.67 -7.01
C LYS A 78 2.19 -21.98 -6.59
N LYS A 79 2.73 -21.22 -5.65
CA LYS A 79 4.10 -21.33 -5.14
C LYS A 79 4.11 -21.85 -3.72
N LYS A 80 5.30 -22.06 -3.14
CA LYS A 80 5.45 -22.45 -1.75
C LYS A 80 4.81 -21.39 -0.86
N PRO A 81 3.85 -21.77 0.02
CA PRO A 81 3.15 -20.82 0.87
C PRO A 81 4.13 -20.05 1.75
N MET A 82 3.72 -18.86 2.19
CA MET A 82 4.50 -18.06 3.12
C MET A 82 4.91 -18.90 4.34
N ALA A 83 6.14 -18.73 4.81
CA ALA A 83 6.67 -19.48 5.95
C ALA A 83 5.85 -19.27 7.24
N LEU A 84 5.16 -18.15 7.35
CA LEU A 84 4.20 -17.84 8.40
C LEU A 84 2.88 -17.42 7.77
N ALA A 85 1.77 -18.01 8.23
CA ALA A 85 0.44 -17.55 7.89
C ALA A 85 0.14 -16.24 8.63
N SER A 86 0.50 -15.12 8.00
CA SER A 86 0.25 -13.76 8.47
C SER A 86 -0.38 -12.90 7.38
N HIS A 87 -0.92 -11.75 7.79
CA HIS A 87 -1.42 -10.70 6.89
C HIS A 87 -0.76 -9.36 7.26
N HIS A 88 -1.01 -8.32 6.47
CA HIS A 88 -0.43 -6.98 6.67
C HIS A 88 1.11 -6.98 6.65
N VAL A 89 1.70 -7.82 5.79
CA VAL A 89 3.15 -8.00 5.68
C VAL A 89 3.74 -7.02 4.67
N ALA A 90 4.87 -6.40 4.97
CA ALA A 90 5.57 -5.58 4.00
C ALA A 90 6.42 -6.44 3.08
N PHE A 91 6.36 -6.16 1.77
CA PHE A 91 7.18 -6.82 0.75
C PHE A 91 8.06 -5.83 -0.01
N THR A 92 9.27 -6.26 -0.38
CA THR A 92 10.12 -5.56 -1.34
C THR A 92 11.01 -6.55 -2.10
N GLU A 93 11.65 -6.09 -3.18
CA GLU A 93 12.58 -6.90 -3.99
C GLU A 93 14.00 -6.38 -3.83
N LEU A 94 14.96 -7.30 -3.79
CA LEU A 94 16.38 -6.99 -3.93
C LEU A 94 17.14 -8.20 -4.51
N GLY A 95 17.81 -8.00 -5.64
CA GLY A 95 18.72 -9.00 -6.22
C GLY A 95 18.02 -10.26 -6.72
N GLY A 96 16.79 -10.14 -7.19
CA GLY A 96 15.93 -11.23 -7.65
C GLY A 96 15.25 -12.02 -6.52
N LYS A 97 15.44 -11.61 -5.25
CA LYS A 97 14.78 -12.20 -4.09
C LYS A 97 13.72 -11.26 -3.54
N LEU A 98 12.69 -11.83 -2.93
CA LEU A 98 11.61 -11.09 -2.29
C LEU A 98 11.78 -11.15 -0.78
N TYR A 99 11.61 -10.02 -0.11
CA TYR A 99 11.78 -9.93 1.34
C TYR A 99 10.47 -9.55 2.00
N ALA A 100 10.11 -10.25 3.07
CA ALA A 100 8.84 -10.11 3.78
C ALA A 100 9.10 -9.73 5.25
N PHE A 101 8.40 -8.71 5.75
CA PHE A 101 8.65 -8.15 7.08
C PHE A 101 7.36 -7.89 7.87
N GLY A 102 7.33 -8.39 9.10
CA GLY A 102 6.26 -8.11 10.06
C GLY A 102 4.92 -8.70 9.70
N GLY A 103 3.88 -7.94 10.03
CA GLY A 103 2.50 -8.33 9.86
C GLY A 103 1.81 -8.69 11.16
N PHE A 104 0.66 -9.33 11.02
CA PHE A 104 -0.20 -9.76 12.11
C PHE A 104 -0.50 -11.25 12.01
N VAL A 105 -0.57 -11.89 13.18
CA VAL A 105 -1.04 -13.27 13.36
C VAL A 105 -2.20 -13.28 14.36
N PRO A 106 -3.09 -14.29 14.32
CA PRO A 106 -4.07 -14.46 15.38
C PRO A 106 -3.39 -14.75 16.73
N PRO A 107 -4.01 -14.37 17.86
CA PRO A 107 -3.52 -14.74 19.18
C PRO A 107 -3.62 -16.25 19.39
N ALA A 108 -2.73 -16.81 20.22
CA ALA A 108 -2.75 -18.24 20.55
C ALA A 108 -4.00 -18.67 21.33
N ALA A 109 -4.60 -17.74 22.09
CA ALA A 109 -5.84 -17.93 22.83
C ALA A 109 -6.54 -16.59 23.05
N GLY A 110 -7.83 -16.64 23.40
CA GLY A 110 -8.64 -15.45 23.68
C GLY A 110 -9.49 -14.98 22.50
N PRO A 111 -10.06 -13.77 22.57
CA PRO A 111 -10.93 -13.24 21.53
C PRO A 111 -10.14 -12.94 20.24
N PRO A 112 -10.82 -12.84 19.09
CA PRO A 112 -10.21 -12.36 17.85
C PRO A 112 -9.49 -11.02 18.05
N ALA A 113 -8.20 -11.00 17.71
CA ALA A 113 -7.31 -9.85 17.84
C ALA A 113 -6.13 -10.04 16.87
N TRP A 114 -5.26 -9.04 16.76
CA TRP A 114 -4.08 -9.11 15.91
C TRP A 114 -2.78 -8.96 16.70
N VAL A 115 -1.97 -10.01 16.77
CA VAL A 115 -0.65 -9.97 17.40
C VAL A 115 0.36 -9.46 16.37
N PRO A 116 0.97 -8.27 16.54
CA PRO A 116 2.04 -7.82 15.66
C PRO A 116 3.25 -8.74 15.80
N VAL A 117 3.87 -9.08 14.68
CA VAL A 117 5.08 -9.93 14.65
C VAL A 117 6.30 -9.15 14.15
N ASP A 118 7.48 -9.71 14.42
CA ASP A 118 8.80 -9.18 14.02
C ASP A 118 9.48 -10.09 12.99
N ASN A 119 8.80 -11.14 12.51
CA ASN A 119 9.40 -12.08 11.57
C ASN A 119 9.88 -11.38 10.29
N ALA A 120 11.04 -11.81 9.82
CA ALA A 120 11.63 -11.39 8.57
C ALA A 120 12.00 -12.64 7.76
N TRP A 121 11.66 -12.62 6.46
CA TRP A 121 11.90 -13.74 5.57
C TRP A 121 12.43 -13.28 4.23
N GLU A 122 13.29 -14.10 3.63
CA GLU A 122 13.70 -14.03 2.22
C GLU A 122 13.01 -15.17 1.48
N TYR A 123 12.35 -14.85 0.37
CA TYR A 123 11.82 -15.82 -0.59
C TYR A 123 12.69 -15.80 -1.84
N ASP A 124 13.14 -16.99 -2.21
CA ASP A 124 13.85 -17.26 -3.45
C ASP A 124 12.86 -17.78 -4.50
N PRO A 125 12.49 -16.96 -5.51
CA PRO A 125 11.54 -17.42 -6.52
C PRO A 125 12.09 -18.53 -7.42
N ALA A 126 13.42 -18.57 -7.63
CA ALA A 126 14.04 -19.59 -8.47
C ALA A 126 14.07 -20.97 -7.80
N ALA A 127 14.29 -21.00 -6.48
CA ALA A 127 14.27 -22.23 -5.69
C ALA A 127 12.90 -22.57 -5.11
N ASP A 128 11.94 -21.63 -5.14
CA ASP A 128 10.64 -21.72 -4.46
C ASP A 128 10.79 -22.03 -2.96
N THR A 129 11.70 -21.29 -2.29
CA THR A 129 12.03 -21.50 -0.88
C THR A 129 12.01 -20.23 -0.06
N TRP A 130 11.60 -20.38 1.20
CA TRP A 130 11.69 -19.34 2.21
C TRP A 130 12.87 -19.59 3.15
N LYS A 131 13.56 -18.52 3.54
CA LYS A 131 14.68 -18.50 4.48
C LYS A 131 14.39 -17.48 5.57
N ALA A 132 14.54 -17.89 6.84
CA ALA A 132 14.42 -16.97 7.97
C ALA A 132 15.59 -15.99 8.02
N LEU A 133 15.30 -14.74 8.35
CA LEU A 133 16.28 -13.67 8.54
C LEU A 133 16.27 -13.19 9.99
N ALA A 134 17.18 -12.29 10.34
CA ALA A 134 17.16 -11.60 11.62
C ALA A 134 15.82 -10.86 11.80
N PRO A 135 15.13 -11.03 12.94
CA PRO A 135 13.83 -10.41 13.15
C PRO A 135 13.95 -8.88 13.22
N MET A 136 12.87 -8.20 12.84
CA MET A 136 12.76 -6.75 13.00
C MET A 136 12.94 -6.35 14.48
N PRO A 137 13.63 -5.23 14.78
CA PRO A 137 13.73 -4.72 16.14
C PRO A 137 12.39 -4.41 16.82
N THR A 138 11.36 -4.04 16.04
CA THR A 138 10.02 -3.75 16.57
C THR A 138 8.92 -4.56 15.89
N ARG A 139 8.08 -5.22 16.70
CA ARG A 139 6.89 -5.95 16.24
C ARG A 139 5.82 -4.98 15.75
N ARG A 140 5.44 -5.11 14.48
CA ARG A 140 4.40 -4.27 13.86
C ARG A 140 3.81 -4.92 12.63
N GLY A 141 2.53 -4.66 12.39
CA GLY A 141 1.85 -5.02 11.15
C GLY A 141 1.54 -3.80 10.30
N SER A 142 1.32 -4.04 9.01
CA SER A 142 1.12 -3.04 7.96
C SER A 142 2.24 -1.99 7.81
N PRO A 143 3.53 -2.30 8.03
CA PRO A 143 4.57 -1.42 7.54
C PRO A 143 4.61 -1.47 6.00
N VAL A 144 5.42 -0.60 5.41
CA VAL A 144 5.80 -0.65 4.00
C VAL A 144 7.31 -0.89 3.89
N ALA A 145 7.76 -1.53 2.82
CA ALA A 145 9.19 -1.83 2.61
C ALA A 145 9.68 -1.33 1.24
N ALA A 146 10.89 -0.77 1.22
CA ALA A 146 11.54 -0.32 0.00
C ALA A 146 13.04 -0.61 0.02
N THR A 147 13.57 -0.91 -1.16
CA THR A 147 15.01 -1.14 -1.38
C THR A 147 15.67 0.11 -1.94
N VAL A 148 16.76 0.56 -1.31
CA VAL A 148 17.63 1.63 -1.81
C VAL A 148 19.09 1.25 -1.58
N ASN A 149 19.92 1.33 -2.62
CA ASN A 149 21.36 1.09 -2.55
C ASN A 149 21.76 -0.23 -1.85
N GLY A 150 21.02 -1.31 -2.12
CA GLY A 150 21.28 -2.64 -1.54
C GLY A 150 20.86 -2.81 -0.08
N LYS A 151 20.20 -1.81 0.51
CA LYS A 151 19.59 -1.89 1.85
C LYS A 151 18.07 -1.86 1.73
N ILE A 152 17.39 -2.41 2.72
CA ILE A 152 15.93 -2.45 2.78
C ILE A 152 15.46 -1.59 3.95
N TYR A 153 14.45 -0.74 3.73
CA TYR A 153 13.87 0.14 4.73
C TYR A 153 12.45 -0.29 5.03
N VAL A 154 12.15 -0.62 6.29
CA VAL A 154 10.80 -0.98 6.75
C VAL A 154 10.24 0.18 7.57
N ILE A 155 9.20 0.82 7.02
CA ILE A 155 8.70 2.12 7.48
C ILE A 155 7.25 2.01 7.95
N GLY A 156 6.99 2.65 9.09
CA GLY A 156 5.65 2.80 9.64
C GLY A 156 5.07 1.50 10.21
N GLY A 157 3.75 1.37 10.13
CA GLY A 157 3.00 0.22 10.62
C GLY A 157 2.22 0.53 11.89
N ALA A 158 1.60 -0.49 12.46
CA ALA A 158 0.78 -0.42 13.65
C ALA A 158 1.18 -1.49 14.67
N THR A 159 1.06 -1.12 15.94
CA THR A 159 1.42 -1.97 17.07
C THR A 159 0.61 -1.58 18.31
N THR A 160 0.80 -2.31 19.39
CA THR A 160 0.14 -2.03 20.67
C THR A 160 0.58 -0.68 21.24
N HIS A 161 -0.26 -0.07 22.07
CA HIS A 161 0.10 1.19 22.72
C HIS A 161 1.28 0.97 23.70
N PRO A 162 2.20 1.93 23.87
CA PRO A 162 3.25 1.85 24.89
C PRO A 162 2.66 1.55 26.26
N GLY A 163 3.29 0.62 26.98
CA GLY A 163 2.83 0.17 28.30
C GLY A 163 1.62 -0.78 28.28
N SER A 164 1.09 -1.14 27.11
CA SER A 164 0.07 -2.19 27.01
C SER A 164 0.60 -3.52 27.54
N THR A 165 -0.17 -4.17 28.41
CA THR A 165 0.06 -5.55 28.83
C THR A 165 -0.55 -6.56 27.86
N GLU A 166 -1.43 -6.11 26.95
CA GLU A 166 -2.01 -6.95 25.91
C GLU A 166 -1.01 -7.15 24.77
N PRO A 167 -0.77 -8.40 24.30
CA PRO A 167 0.16 -8.69 23.22
C PRO A 167 -0.43 -8.43 21.82
N ALA A 168 -1.72 -8.10 21.75
CA ALA A 168 -2.47 -7.96 20.50
C ALA A 168 -3.14 -6.59 20.41
N VAL A 169 -3.40 -6.13 19.18
CA VAL A 169 -4.26 -4.97 18.92
C VAL A 169 -5.70 -5.41 18.74
N LEU A 170 -6.62 -4.65 19.34
CA LEU A 170 -8.06 -4.84 19.22
C LEU A 170 -8.71 -3.50 18.81
N PRO A 171 -9.80 -3.51 18.02
CA PRO A 171 -10.48 -2.28 17.63
C PRO A 171 -10.97 -1.43 18.81
N THR A 172 -11.30 -2.07 19.93
CA THR A 172 -11.89 -1.45 21.13
C THR A 172 -10.87 -1.11 22.22
N ARG A 173 -9.58 -1.32 21.96
CA ARG A 173 -8.49 -1.09 22.93
C ARG A 173 -7.48 -0.08 22.38
N PRO A 174 -6.78 0.69 23.23
CA PRO A 174 -5.73 1.60 22.77
C PRO A 174 -4.63 0.86 22.00
N HIS A 175 -4.41 1.27 20.76
CA HIS A 175 -3.34 0.82 19.88
C HIS A 175 -2.91 2.01 19.01
N ARG A 176 -1.81 1.89 18.27
CA ARG A 176 -1.28 3.05 17.53
C ARG A 176 -0.66 2.70 16.21
N SER A 177 -0.67 3.69 15.31
CA SER A 177 0.29 3.79 14.22
C SER A 177 1.65 4.25 14.73
N VAL A 178 2.73 3.83 14.09
CA VAL A 178 4.10 4.25 14.41
C VAL A 178 4.76 4.89 13.19
N GLY A 179 5.73 5.78 13.45
CA GLY A 179 6.61 6.35 12.42
C GLY A 179 7.95 5.63 12.32
N THR A 180 8.10 4.45 12.93
CA THR A 180 9.38 3.73 13.01
C THR A 180 9.98 3.49 11.62
N VAL A 181 11.28 3.74 11.48
CA VAL A 181 12.07 3.38 10.30
C VAL A 181 13.22 2.50 10.75
N GLU A 182 13.30 1.31 10.15
CA GLU A 182 14.39 0.37 10.41
C GLU A 182 15.02 -0.01 9.07
N GLU A 183 16.35 0.11 8.99
CA GLU A 183 17.12 -0.34 7.84
C GLU A 183 17.66 -1.74 8.12
N TYR A 184 17.43 -2.64 7.17
CA TYR A 184 17.97 -3.99 7.14
C TYR A 184 19.10 -4.09 6.12
N ASP A 185 20.20 -4.67 6.58
CA ASP A 185 21.34 -5.04 5.77
C ASP A 185 21.33 -6.55 5.50
N PRO A 186 20.96 -7.00 4.27
CA PRO A 186 20.94 -8.42 3.93
C PRO A 186 22.34 -9.05 3.88
N ALA A 187 23.40 -8.25 3.67
CA ALA A 187 24.77 -8.78 3.60
C ALA A 187 25.28 -9.24 4.96
N THR A 188 24.88 -8.55 6.03
CA THR A 188 25.27 -8.87 7.41
C THR A 188 24.14 -9.49 8.21
N ASN A 189 22.91 -9.53 7.66
CA ASN A 189 21.70 -9.97 8.35
C ASN A 189 21.47 -9.19 9.65
N THR A 190 21.61 -7.86 9.60
CA THR A 190 21.48 -6.97 10.76
C THR A 190 20.57 -5.79 10.50
N TRP A 191 20.04 -5.23 11.59
CA TRP A 191 19.17 -4.06 11.56
C TRP A 191 19.81 -2.85 12.22
N ARG A 192 19.43 -1.66 11.78
CA ARG A 192 19.69 -0.40 12.50
C ARG A 192 18.48 0.53 12.44
N ALA A 193 18.31 1.31 13.51
CA ALA A 193 17.29 2.35 13.56
C ALA A 193 17.69 3.54 12.67
N ARG A 194 16.69 4.22 12.12
CA ARG A 194 16.80 5.43 11.31
C ARG A 194 15.83 6.50 11.81
N SER A 195 15.95 7.72 11.30
CA SER A 195 15.04 8.83 11.66
C SER A 195 13.57 8.46 11.43
N PRO A 196 12.69 8.59 12.45
CA PRO A 196 11.29 8.22 12.32
C PRO A 196 10.53 9.15 11.37
N MET A 197 9.57 8.60 10.66
CA MET A 197 8.61 9.31 9.83
C MET A 197 7.81 10.33 10.66
N PRO A 198 7.71 11.60 10.22
CA PRO A 198 7.03 12.65 10.99
C PRO A 198 5.55 12.33 11.25
N THR A 199 4.86 11.78 10.26
CA THR A 199 3.47 11.35 10.41
C THR A 199 3.40 9.83 10.58
N ALA A 200 3.25 9.38 11.82
CA ALA A 200 3.08 7.96 12.16
C ALA A 200 1.84 7.36 11.47
N ARG A 201 2.03 6.35 10.63
CA ARG A 201 0.95 5.76 9.82
C ARG A 201 1.21 4.30 9.42
N ASN A 202 0.15 3.64 8.99
CA ASN A 202 0.13 2.26 8.50
C ASN A 202 -0.67 2.14 7.19
N HIS A 203 -0.62 0.99 6.50
CA HIS A 203 -1.33 0.76 5.22
C HIS A 203 -1.11 1.85 4.16
N ALA A 204 0.10 2.43 4.16
CA ALA A 204 0.52 3.43 3.18
C ALA A 204 0.96 2.75 1.87
N ALA A 205 1.13 3.56 0.82
CA ALA A 205 1.90 3.16 -0.36
C ALA A 205 3.35 3.62 -0.22
N ILE A 206 4.27 2.97 -0.95
CA ILE A 206 5.69 3.32 -0.96
C ILE A 206 6.26 3.29 -2.39
N GLY A 207 7.15 4.23 -2.70
CA GLY A 207 7.87 4.23 -3.97
C GLY A 207 9.28 4.79 -3.81
N VAL A 208 10.17 4.40 -4.73
CA VAL A 208 11.57 4.84 -4.75
C VAL A 208 11.86 5.54 -6.06
N VAL A 209 12.23 6.81 -5.99
CA VAL A 209 12.63 7.61 -7.16
C VAL A 209 13.91 8.35 -6.80
N ASN A 210 14.91 8.30 -7.68
CA ASN A 210 16.21 8.97 -7.48
C ASN A 210 16.85 8.68 -6.10
N ASN A 211 16.81 7.42 -5.65
CA ASN A 211 17.31 6.96 -4.35
C ASN A 211 16.65 7.62 -3.12
N LYS A 212 15.50 8.28 -3.29
CA LYS A 212 14.65 8.76 -2.21
C LYS A 212 13.45 7.85 -2.05
N ILE A 213 12.98 7.71 -0.82
CA ILE A 213 11.81 6.90 -0.48
C ILE A 213 10.63 7.85 -0.27
N TYR A 214 9.49 7.55 -0.87
CA TYR A 214 8.26 8.32 -0.70
C TYR A 214 7.22 7.43 -0.04
N VAL A 215 6.68 7.87 1.10
CA VAL A 215 5.56 7.23 1.79
C VAL A 215 4.30 8.05 1.54
N ILE A 216 3.26 7.40 1.02
CA ILE A 216 2.08 8.08 0.48
C ILE A 216 0.80 7.55 1.13
N GLY A 217 -0.01 8.46 1.65
CA GLY A 217 -1.34 8.15 2.17
C GLY A 217 -1.31 7.28 3.42
N GLY A 218 -2.27 6.36 3.55
CA GLY A 218 -2.35 5.40 4.66
C GLY A 218 -3.34 5.82 5.75
N ARG A 219 -3.22 5.18 6.92
CA ARG A 219 -4.05 5.39 8.10
C ARG A 219 -3.22 5.96 9.25
N VAL A 220 -3.77 6.95 9.95
CA VAL A 220 -3.20 7.51 11.18
C VAL A 220 -4.03 7.12 12.40
N GLY A 221 -3.42 7.20 13.58
CA GLY A 221 -4.09 6.96 14.87
C GLY A 221 -4.24 5.48 15.22
N ALA A 222 -4.82 4.67 14.33
CA ALA A 222 -5.22 3.29 14.62
C ALA A 222 -4.90 2.31 13.48
N ALA A 223 -4.88 1.01 13.80
CA ALA A 223 -4.63 -0.07 12.84
C ALA A 223 -5.89 -0.38 12.01
N PHE A 224 -7.05 -0.39 12.69
CA PHE A 224 -8.34 -0.73 12.11
C PHE A 224 -9.01 0.50 11.48
N ILE A 225 -9.45 0.36 10.23
CA ILE A 225 -9.98 1.47 9.43
C ILE A 225 -11.19 2.17 10.10
N GLY A 226 -12.09 1.41 10.74
CA GLY A 226 -13.29 1.97 11.39
C GLY A 226 -13.03 2.86 12.62
N VAL A 227 -11.79 2.90 13.13
CA VAL A 227 -11.36 3.78 14.22
C VAL A 227 -10.09 4.58 13.88
N ALA A 228 -9.67 4.54 12.61
CA ALA A 228 -8.52 5.29 12.10
C ALA A 228 -8.99 6.52 11.32
N SER A 229 -8.05 7.32 10.85
CA SER A 229 -8.30 8.34 9.84
C SER A 229 -7.38 8.13 8.66
N ASN A 230 -7.92 8.18 7.44
CA ASN A 230 -7.08 8.21 6.25
C ASN A 230 -6.35 9.54 6.14
N THR A 231 -5.16 9.48 5.56
CA THR A 231 -4.38 10.66 5.20
C THR A 231 -4.02 10.62 3.72
N ASP A 232 -3.77 11.79 3.16
CA ASP A 232 -3.29 12.04 1.81
C ASP A 232 -1.83 12.53 1.79
N VAL A 233 -1.19 12.61 2.96
CA VAL A 233 0.14 13.18 3.11
C VAL A 233 1.18 12.34 2.37
N VAL A 234 2.08 13.01 1.67
CA VAL A 234 3.28 12.44 1.04
C VAL A 234 4.51 12.96 1.77
N GLU A 235 5.33 12.04 2.26
CA GLU A 235 6.59 12.34 2.94
C GLU A 235 7.75 11.68 2.19
N GLU A 236 8.79 12.47 1.93
CA GLU A 236 10.03 12.02 1.30
C GLU A 236 11.10 11.80 2.36
N TYR A 237 11.76 10.66 2.29
CA TYR A 237 12.88 10.29 3.12
C TYR A 237 14.14 10.13 2.26
N ASP A 238 15.24 10.67 2.78
CA ASP A 238 16.57 10.55 2.19
C ASP A 238 17.44 9.57 2.99
N PRO A 239 17.63 8.33 2.49
CA PRO A 239 18.50 7.36 3.13
C PRO A 239 19.97 7.80 3.26
N ALA A 240 20.45 8.72 2.42
CA ALA A 240 21.85 9.18 2.46
C ALA A 240 22.12 10.15 3.62
N THR A 241 21.13 10.98 3.97
CA THR A 241 21.24 12.00 5.03
C THR A 241 20.49 11.63 6.31
N ASP A 242 19.69 10.55 6.28
CA ASP A 242 18.80 10.17 7.37
C ASP A 242 17.79 11.25 7.74
N GLN A 243 17.28 11.98 6.76
CA GLN A 243 16.37 13.09 6.96
C GLN A 243 15.06 12.91 6.20
N TRP A 244 13.99 13.41 6.81
CA TRP A 244 12.70 13.61 6.16
C TRP A 244 12.63 15.03 5.61
N GLY A 245 12.19 15.16 4.36
CA GLY A 245 11.97 16.45 3.72
C GLY A 245 10.68 17.14 4.19
N ALA A 246 10.42 18.33 3.65
CA ALA A 246 9.11 18.96 3.78
C ALA A 246 8.00 18.09 3.15
N VAL A 247 6.79 18.19 3.69
CA VAL A 247 5.61 17.52 3.12
C VAL A 247 5.47 17.90 1.63
N ARG A 248 5.33 16.88 0.79
CA ARG A 248 5.18 17.00 -0.66
C ARG A 248 3.71 17.25 -1.03
N ALA A 249 3.42 17.44 -2.32
CA ALA A 249 2.05 17.59 -2.79
C ALA A 249 1.19 16.40 -2.37
N ARG A 250 0.02 16.68 -1.79
CA ARG A 250 -0.89 15.68 -1.21
C ARG A 250 -1.57 14.86 -2.30
N MET A 251 -1.79 13.58 -1.99
CA MET A 251 -2.55 12.66 -2.84
C MET A 251 -3.98 13.16 -3.04
N PRO A 252 -4.51 13.22 -4.28
CA PRO A 252 -5.84 13.79 -4.54
C PRO A 252 -6.98 13.15 -3.75
N THR A 253 -6.90 11.83 -3.49
CA THR A 253 -7.88 11.14 -2.65
C THR A 253 -7.19 10.52 -1.43
N ALA A 254 -7.55 10.97 -0.23
CA ALA A 254 -7.08 10.34 1.02
C ALA A 254 -7.59 8.89 1.15
N ARG A 255 -6.67 7.92 1.16
CA ARG A 255 -7.00 6.49 1.20
C ARG A 255 -5.84 5.63 1.74
N SER A 256 -6.15 4.39 2.09
CA SER A 256 -5.21 3.38 2.58
C SER A 256 -5.43 2.03 1.91
N ALA A 257 -4.56 1.06 2.16
CA ALA A 257 -4.74 -0.33 1.73
C ALA A 257 -5.00 -0.47 0.21
N GLY A 258 -4.38 0.40 -0.56
CA GLY A 258 -4.31 0.30 -2.02
C GLY A 258 -3.09 -0.51 -2.45
N ALA A 259 -2.96 -0.68 -3.76
CA ALA A 259 -1.76 -1.19 -4.40
C ALA A 259 -0.92 -0.05 -4.97
N TRP A 260 0.34 -0.31 -5.24
CA TRP A 260 1.25 0.70 -5.78
C TRP A 260 2.32 0.10 -6.67
N GLY A 261 3.03 0.96 -7.38
CA GLY A 261 4.21 0.60 -8.15
C GLY A 261 4.92 1.83 -8.68
N THR A 262 6.23 1.70 -8.96
CA THR A 262 7.03 2.79 -9.52
C THR A 262 7.40 2.48 -10.97
N TYR A 263 7.17 3.41 -11.88
CA TYR A 263 7.53 3.28 -13.31
C TYR A 263 7.86 4.66 -13.88
N GLY A 264 8.90 4.75 -14.72
CA GLY A 264 9.25 6.01 -15.39
C GLY A 264 9.43 7.21 -14.44
N ASN A 265 10.10 6.99 -13.29
CA ASN A 265 10.28 7.99 -12.22
C ASN A 265 9.00 8.53 -11.58
N ARG A 266 7.88 7.81 -11.71
CA ARG A 266 6.59 8.15 -11.09
C ARG A 266 6.10 7.03 -10.21
N ILE A 267 5.37 7.41 -9.15
CA ILE A 267 4.80 6.47 -8.18
C ILE A 267 3.30 6.42 -8.40
N TYR A 268 2.79 5.25 -8.72
CA TYR A 268 1.39 5.00 -9.02
C TYR A 268 0.73 4.38 -7.79
N VAL A 269 -0.43 4.90 -7.40
CA VAL A 269 -1.25 4.40 -6.29
C VAL A 269 -2.63 4.06 -6.82
N ALA A 270 -3.07 2.82 -6.62
CA ALA A 270 -4.29 2.26 -7.18
C ALA A 270 -5.20 1.70 -6.08
N GLY A 271 -6.51 1.94 -6.23
CA GLY A 271 -7.52 1.41 -5.34
C GLY A 271 -7.38 1.92 -3.91
N GLY A 272 -7.68 1.07 -2.94
CA GLY A 272 -7.67 1.37 -1.52
C GLY A 272 -9.05 1.69 -0.97
N GLU A 273 -9.11 2.06 0.30
CA GLU A 273 -10.36 2.28 1.02
C GLU A 273 -10.36 3.54 1.87
N PHE A 274 -11.58 3.91 2.28
CA PHE A 274 -11.87 5.00 3.21
C PHE A 274 -13.08 4.67 4.07
N GLN A 275 -13.01 5.06 5.35
CA GLN A 275 -14.16 5.06 6.25
C GLN A 275 -14.26 6.31 7.11
N ASN A 276 -15.50 6.81 7.26
CA ASN A 276 -15.89 7.73 8.30
C ASN A 276 -17.35 7.45 8.72
N GLY A 277 -17.93 8.30 9.57
CA GLY A 277 -19.31 8.13 10.03
C GLY A 277 -20.40 8.22 8.95
N GLN A 278 -20.04 8.61 7.72
CA GLN A 278 -20.98 8.82 6.60
C GLN A 278 -20.72 7.89 5.41
N LEU A 279 -19.49 7.39 5.24
CA LEU A 279 -19.06 6.68 4.03
C LEU A 279 -18.13 5.53 4.40
N MET A 280 -18.38 4.36 3.82
CA MET A 280 -17.46 3.23 3.76
C MET A 280 -17.28 2.88 2.28
N ALA A 281 -16.07 3.00 1.75
CA ALA A 281 -15.84 2.87 0.30
C ALA A 281 -14.53 2.18 -0.04
N ALA A 282 -14.55 1.33 -1.06
CA ALA A 282 -13.36 0.97 -1.84
C ALA A 282 -13.29 1.87 -3.09
N PHE A 283 -12.09 2.22 -3.53
CA PHE A 283 -11.88 3.12 -4.66
C PHE A 283 -11.47 2.38 -5.92
N ARG A 284 -11.82 2.98 -7.06
CA ARG A 284 -11.27 2.65 -8.39
C ARG A 284 -10.17 3.62 -8.83
N ALA A 285 -9.72 4.49 -7.94
CA ALA A 285 -8.79 5.56 -8.27
C ALA A 285 -7.44 4.98 -8.73
N LEU A 286 -6.85 5.59 -9.74
CA LEU A 286 -5.46 5.41 -10.13
C LEU A 286 -4.86 6.80 -10.27
N GLU A 287 -3.86 7.08 -9.47
CA GLU A 287 -3.20 8.38 -9.41
C GLU A 287 -1.69 8.19 -9.44
N ALA A 288 -0.98 9.09 -10.12
CA ALA A 288 0.48 9.06 -10.21
C ALA A 288 1.08 10.33 -9.62
N TYR A 289 2.05 10.16 -8.73
CA TYR A 289 2.88 11.22 -8.19
C TYR A 289 4.16 11.33 -9.01
N ASP A 290 4.49 12.56 -9.42
CA ASP A 290 5.74 12.91 -10.09
C ASP A 290 6.63 13.68 -9.10
N PRO A 291 7.68 13.06 -8.54
CA PRO A 291 8.58 13.73 -7.61
C PRO A 291 9.38 14.88 -8.23
N ALA A 292 9.60 14.87 -9.55
CA ALA A 292 10.40 15.91 -10.22
C ALA A 292 9.64 17.24 -10.28
N THR A 293 8.33 17.19 -10.50
CA THR A 293 7.45 18.37 -10.53
C THR A 293 6.68 18.58 -9.24
N ASN A 294 6.76 17.64 -8.28
CA ASN A 294 5.98 17.62 -7.05
C ASN A 294 4.48 17.80 -7.33
N SER A 295 3.95 17.02 -8.26
CA SER A 295 2.56 17.12 -8.71
C SER A 295 1.92 15.75 -8.92
N TRP A 296 0.60 15.75 -8.96
CA TRP A 296 -0.21 14.54 -9.17
C TRP A 296 -0.89 14.56 -10.53
N MET A 297 -1.16 13.37 -11.06
CA MET A 297 -2.00 13.15 -12.22
C MET A 297 -3.06 12.10 -11.90
N THR A 298 -4.31 12.38 -12.31
CA THR A 298 -5.39 11.39 -12.28
C THR A 298 -5.37 10.58 -13.59
N LEU A 299 -5.39 9.25 -13.47
CA LEU A 299 -5.32 8.31 -14.59
C LEU A 299 -6.66 7.63 -14.82
N PRO A 300 -6.84 6.89 -15.92
CA PRO A 300 -8.04 6.09 -16.15
C PRO A 300 -8.31 5.17 -14.94
N SER A 301 -9.50 5.29 -14.35
CA SER A 301 -9.89 4.51 -13.18
C SER A 301 -9.80 3.01 -13.44
N MET A 302 -9.50 2.24 -12.39
CA MET A 302 -9.63 0.78 -12.40
C MET A 302 -11.03 0.34 -12.83
N PRO A 303 -11.17 -0.82 -13.48
CA PRO A 303 -12.48 -1.35 -13.87
C PRO A 303 -13.41 -1.63 -12.68
N VAL A 304 -12.84 -2.07 -11.55
CA VAL A 304 -13.56 -2.44 -10.33
C VAL A 304 -12.90 -1.75 -9.13
N PRO A 305 -13.67 -1.14 -8.20
CA PRO A 305 -13.12 -0.59 -6.97
C PRO A 305 -12.62 -1.72 -6.08
N ARG A 306 -11.42 -1.60 -5.50
CA ARG A 306 -10.80 -2.69 -4.73
C ARG A 306 -9.88 -2.13 -3.63
N HIS A 307 -9.91 -2.73 -2.45
CA HIS A 307 -8.91 -2.53 -1.40
C HIS A 307 -8.25 -3.86 -1.02
N GLY A 308 -7.15 -3.81 -0.26
CA GLY A 308 -6.44 -5.02 0.16
C GLY A 308 -5.91 -5.84 -1.02
N LEU A 309 -5.73 -5.20 -2.18
CA LEU A 309 -5.32 -5.82 -3.42
C LEU A 309 -3.80 -5.86 -3.57
N ALA A 310 -3.30 -6.87 -4.24
CA ALA A 310 -1.88 -6.93 -4.60
C ALA A 310 -1.61 -6.09 -5.84
N GLY A 311 -0.48 -5.39 -5.86
CA GLY A 311 0.04 -4.81 -7.09
C GLY A 311 1.54 -4.62 -7.13
N ALA A 312 2.07 -4.64 -8.35
CA ALA A 312 3.48 -4.41 -8.64
C ALA A 312 3.64 -4.04 -10.13
N VAL A 313 4.74 -3.36 -10.45
CA VAL A 313 5.11 -3.07 -11.85
C VAL A 313 5.95 -4.22 -12.40
N VAL A 314 5.55 -4.77 -13.54
CA VAL A 314 6.31 -5.76 -14.31
C VAL A 314 6.38 -5.29 -15.77
N GLY A 315 7.60 -5.08 -16.27
CA GLY A 315 7.79 -4.47 -17.59
C GLY A 315 7.16 -3.08 -17.65
N ASN A 316 6.30 -2.84 -18.63
CA ASN A 316 5.56 -1.60 -18.83
C ASN A 316 4.12 -1.63 -18.27
N ARG A 317 3.85 -2.49 -17.28
CA ARG A 317 2.50 -2.68 -16.73
C ARG A 317 2.49 -2.63 -15.21
N LEU A 318 1.55 -1.88 -14.63
CA LEU A 318 1.15 -2.02 -13.23
C LEU A 318 0.08 -3.12 -13.15
N HIS A 319 0.44 -4.27 -12.60
CA HIS A 319 -0.50 -5.38 -12.37
C HIS A 319 -1.24 -5.19 -11.04
N LEU A 320 -2.54 -5.48 -11.03
CA LEU A 320 -3.44 -5.38 -9.87
C LEU A 320 -4.31 -6.64 -9.77
N ALA A 321 -4.09 -7.47 -8.74
CA ALA A 321 -4.80 -8.73 -8.57
C ALA A 321 -5.63 -8.75 -7.28
N SER A 322 -6.86 -9.23 -7.44
CA SER A 322 -7.81 -9.50 -6.36
C SER A 322 -8.05 -8.30 -5.43
N GLY A 323 -8.33 -8.52 -4.15
CA GLY A 323 -8.85 -7.53 -3.20
C GLY A 323 -10.38 -7.53 -3.13
N ASP A 324 -10.92 -6.92 -2.07
CA ASP A 324 -12.37 -6.82 -1.84
C ASP A 324 -12.93 -5.53 -2.44
N VAL A 325 -14.12 -5.63 -3.05
CA VAL A 325 -14.81 -4.50 -3.71
C VAL A 325 -15.55 -3.55 -2.76
N GLN A 326 -15.55 -3.85 -1.47
CA GLN A 326 -16.03 -3.02 -0.39
C GLN A 326 -14.88 -2.71 0.57
N SER A 327 -15.08 -1.75 1.49
CA SER A 327 -14.10 -1.44 2.54
C SER A 327 -14.22 -2.45 3.70
N ALA A 328 -13.12 -2.70 4.41
CA ALA A 328 -13.05 -3.71 5.46
C ALA A 328 -14.05 -3.47 6.61
N GLY A 329 -14.58 -4.53 7.22
CA GLY A 329 -15.40 -4.40 8.44
C GLY A 329 -16.90 -4.27 8.23
N ILE A 330 -17.40 -4.44 7.00
CA ILE A 330 -18.84 -4.66 6.79
C ILE A 330 -19.17 -6.13 7.10
N GLN A 331 -19.89 -6.37 8.20
CA GLN A 331 -20.18 -7.72 8.67
C GLN A 331 -21.04 -8.51 7.66
N GLY A 332 -20.62 -9.73 7.35
CA GLY A 332 -21.39 -10.68 6.52
C GLY A 332 -21.27 -10.47 5.02
N MET A 333 -20.48 -9.51 4.54
CA MET A 333 -20.15 -9.33 3.13
C MET A 333 -18.65 -9.50 2.92
N HIS A 334 -18.26 -10.51 2.15
CA HIS A 334 -16.92 -10.72 1.63
C HIS A 334 -17.06 -10.87 0.13
N LEU A 335 -16.61 -9.87 -0.61
CA LEU A 335 -16.76 -9.77 -2.06
C LEU A 335 -15.37 -9.66 -2.71
N ASP A 336 -14.52 -10.62 -2.35
CA ASP A 336 -13.20 -10.78 -2.93
C ASP A 336 -13.31 -10.96 -4.45
N SER A 337 -12.60 -10.12 -5.19
CA SER A 337 -12.60 -10.13 -6.63
C SER A 337 -11.58 -11.14 -7.18
N GLU A 338 -11.95 -11.88 -8.23
CA GLU A 338 -10.98 -12.63 -9.04
C GLU A 338 -10.24 -11.76 -10.06
N SER A 339 -10.56 -10.46 -10.14
CA SER A 339 -10.02 -9.58 -11.17
C SER A 339 -8.50 -9.47 -11.10
N HIS A 340 -7.87 -9.77 -12.22
CA HIS A 340 -6.49 -9.38 -12.51
C HIS A 340 -6.49 -8.44 -13.72
N ASP A 341 -6.24 -7.17 -13.44
CA ASP A 341 -6.14 -6.12 -14.45
C ASP A 341 -4.72 -5.55 -14.42
N ALA A 342 -4.24 -5.11 -15.59
CA ALA A 342 -3.00 -4.38 -15.69
C ALA A 342 -3.22 -3.02 -16.36
N PHE A 343 -2.66 -1.97 -15.79
CA PHE A 343 -2.55 -0.68 -16.45
C PHE A 343 -1.26 -0.67 -17.29
N GLU A 344 -1.41 -0.65 -18.61
CA GLU A 344 -0.29 -0.53 -19.55
C GLU A 344 0.07 0.94 -19.74
N PHE A 345 1.30 1.29 -19.35
CA PHE A 345 1.83 2.63 -19.51
C PHE A 345 2.04 2.93 -20.99
N ALA A 346 1.69 4.14 -21.43
CA ALA A 346 2.07 4.60 -22.76
C ALA A 346 3.59 4.72 -22.89
N GLN A 347 4.09 4.45 -24.10
CA GLN A 347 5.50 4.58 -24.45
C GLN A 347 5.88 6.04 -24.73
#